data_AF-A0A1E3WME5-F1
#
_entry.id   AF-A0A1E3WME5-F1
#
_cell.length_a   1.000
_cell.length_b   1.000
_cell.length_c   1.000
_cell.angle_alpha   90.00
_cell.angle_beta   90.00
_cell.angle_gamma   90.00
#
_symmetry.space_group_name_H-M   'P 1'
#
loop_
_entity.id
_entity.type
_entity.pdbx_description
1 polymer ?
#
loop_
_entity_poly.entity_id
_entity_poly.type
_entity_poly.pdbx_seq_one_letter_code
_entity_poly.pdbx_strand_id
1 'polypeptide(L)'
;MVKITNAQWQKLEEEMVYGYVDIKFQYKGYELSVQRVRTSESKSVLVVYINGSYKPSWGMIDREVQDRPSIITDVWKHRSMARYKVKDIKTFEKIWGKRKAKKEIPDLHGRHSWFEPAFPKASILCRQFKKLKGLELIDNSEFIEGGA
;
A
#
# COMPACT_ATOMS: atom_id res chain seq x y z
N MET A 1 3.24 -25.40 -7.45
CA MET A 1 3.37 -23.99 -7.04
C MET A 1 3.24 -23.15 -8.30
N VAL A 2 2.08 -22.54 -8.51
CA VAL A 2 1.78 -21.83 -9.77
C VAL A 2 2.37 -20.44 -9.67
N LYS A 3 3.51 -20.24 -10.33
CA LYS A 3 4.19 -18.94 -10.34
C LYS A 3 3.62 -18.10 -11.48
N ILE A 4 3.07 -16.94 -11.15
CA ILE A 4 2.54 -15.98 -12.13
C ILE A 4 3.67 -15.61 -13.10
N THR A 5 3.45 -15.88 -14.39
CA THR A 5 4.44 -15.63 -15.45
C THR A 5 4.60 -14.14 -15.73
N ASN A 6 5.71 -13.76 -16.38
CA ASN A 6 5.93 -12.36 -16.76
C ASN A 6 4.84 -11.82 -17.70
N ALA A 7 4.35 -12.66 -18.63
CA ALA A 7 3.26 -12.31 -19.54
C ALA A 7 1.94 -12.10 -18.79
N GLN A 8 1.62 -12.98 -17.83
CA GLN A 8 0.44 -12.80 -16.96
C GLN A 8 0.53 -11.50 -16.17
N TRP A 9 1.70 -11.17 -15.62
CA TRP A 9 1.89 -9.91 -14.92
C TRP A 9 1.71 -8.68 -15.81
N GLN A 10 2.12 -8.75 -17.07
CA GLN A 10 1.91 -7.66 -18.01
C GLN A 10 0.42 -7.46 -18.28
N LYS A 11 -0.32 -8.55 -18.50
CA LYS A 11 -1.78 -8.52 -18.67
C LYS A 11 -2.49 -7.94 -17.43
N LEU A 12 -2.12 -8.40 -16.24
CA LEU A 12 -2.65 -7.87 -14.97
C LEU A 12 -2.36 -6.38 -14.82
N GLU A 13 -1.17 -5.93 -15.20
CA GLU A 13 -0.80 -4.51 -15.11
C GLU A 13 -1.68 -3.67 -16.04
N GLU A 14 -1.91 -4.13 -17.27
CA GLU A 14 -2.79 -3.49 -18.27
C GLU A 14 -4.25 -3.43 -17.80
N GLU A 15 -4.79 -4.55 -17.31
CA GLU A 15 -6.14 -4.63 -16.71
C GLU A 15 -6.30 -3.67 -15.54
N MET A 16 -5.26 -3.53 -14.71
CA MET A 16 -5.27 -2.62 -13.59
C MET A 16 -5.17 -1.14 -13.98
N VAL A 17 -4.85 -0.75 -15.23
CA VAL A 17 -4.66 0.67 -15.59
C VAL A 17 -5.99 1.42 -15.71
N TYR A 18 -7.02 0.79 -16.27
CA TYR A 18 -8.28 1.44 -16.65
C TYR A 18 -9.50 0.71 -16.09
N GLY A 19 -10.64 1.40 -16.05
CA GLY A 19 -11.94 0.76 -15.76
C GLY A 19 -12.09 0.16 -14.36
N TYR A 20 -12.93 -0.86 -14.28
CA TYR A 20 -13.19 -1.64 -13.07
C TYR A 20 -12.04 -2.62 -12.83
N VAL A 21 -11.59 -2.72 -11.58
CA VAL A 21 -10.53 -3.65 -11.19
C VAL A 21 -11.05 -4.45 -10.01
N ASP A 22 -11.06 -5.76 -10.16
CA ASP A 22 -11.28 -6.74 -9.09
C ASP A 22 -10.42 -7.97 -9.39
N ILE A 23 -9.24 -8.00 -8.79
CA ILE A 23 -8.25 -9.05 -9.00
C ILE A 23 -7.93 -9.66 -7.65
N LYS A 24 -7.99 -10.99 -7.57
CA LYS A 24 -7.80 -11.72 -6.32
C LYS A 24 -6.53 -12.56 -6.35
N PHE A 25 -5.85 -12.62 -5.21
CA PHE A 25 -4.67 -13.44 -5.01
C PHE A 25 -4.79 -14.21 -3.70
N GLN A 26 -4.17 -15.38 -3.63
CA GLN A 26 -3.92 -16.10 -2.39
C GLN A 26 -2.48 -15.86 -1.95
N TYR A 27 -2.27 -15.51 -0.68
CA TYR A 27 -0.94 -15.30 -0.12
C TYR A 27 -0.87 -15.67 1.37
N LYS A 28 -0.02 -16.64 1.72
CA LYS A 28 0.22 -17.07 3.12
C LYS A 28 -1.07 -17.33 3.93
N GLY A 29 -2.09 -17.88 3.29
CA GLY A 29 -3.39 -18.16 3.93
C GLY A 29 -4.38 -16.99 3.96
N TYR A 30 -4.04 -15.85 3.39
CA TYR A 30 -4.94 -14.70 3.23
C TYR A 30 -5.39 -14.55 1.78
N GLU A 31 -6.65 -14.16 1.60
CA GLU A 31 -7.15 -13.65 0.33
C GLU A 31 -6.76 -12.17 0.22
N LEU A 32 -6.13 -11.79 -0.88
CA LEU A 32 -5.87 -10.40 -1.23
C LEU A 32 -6.79 -10.03 -2.38
N SER A 33 -7.52 -8.93 -2.27
CA SER A 33 -8.25 -8.36 -3.40
C SER A 33 -7.74 -6.97 -3.72
N VAL A 34 -7.55 -6.70 -5.01
CA VAL A 34 -7.12 -5.41 -5.54
C VAL A 34 -8.31 -4.77 -6.21
N GLN A 35 -8.74 -3.63 -5.69
CA GLN A 35 -9.88 -2.89 -6.22
C GLN A 35 -9.53 -1.45 -6.54
N ARG A 36 -10.15 -0.89 -7.58
CA ARG A 36 -10.00 0.54 -7.88
C ARG A 36 -10.98 1.38 -7.07
N VAL A 37 -10.46 2.34 -6.32
CA VAL A 37 -11.23 3.24 -5.46
C VAL A 37 -10.93 4.70 -5.82
N ARG A 38 -11.97 5.55 -5.86
CA ARG A 38 -11.79 7.01 -6.05
C ARG A 38 -11.33 7.64 -4.73
N THR A 39 -10.24 8.40 -4.78
CA THR A 39 -9.74 9.19 -3.64
C THR A 39 -10.16 10.65 -3.71
N SER A 40 -10.47 11.12 -4.92
CA SER A 40 -11.08 12.41 -5.19
C SER A 40 -11.84 12.32 -6.51
N GLU A 41 -12.57 13.36 -6.88
CA GLU A 41 -13.37 13.38 -8.11
C GLU A 41 -12.55 12.98 -9.36
N SER A 42 -11.36 13.56 -9.52
CA SER A 42 -10.48 13.31 -10.68
C SER A 42 -9.43 12.21 -10.47
N LYS A 43 -9.41 11.53 -9.32
CA LYS A 43 -8.32 10.62 -8.96
C LYS A 43 -8.83 9.30 -8.38
N SER A 44 -8.31 8.21 -8.92
CA SER A 44 -8.48 6.86 -8.35
C SER A 44 -7.12 6.22 -8.05
N VAL A 45 -7.15 5.25 -7.15
CA VAL A 45 -6.01 4.42 -6.73
C VAL A 45 -6.45 2.97 -6.66
N LEU A 46 -5.50 2.05 -6.65
CA LEU A 46 -5.74 0.63 -6.39
C LEU A 46 -5.59 0.39 -4.89
N VAL A 47 -6.55 -0.24 -4.24
CA VAL A 47 -6.53 -0.57 -2.81
C VAL A 47 -6.41 -2.07 -2.65
N VAL A 48 -5.46 -2.50 -1.82
CA VAL A 48 -5.26 -3.91 -1.46
C VAL A 48 -6.01 -4.20 -0.16
N TYR A 49 -7.05 -5.02 -0.28
CA TYR A 49 -7.81 -5.57 0.84
C TYR A 49 -7.21 -6.92 1.25
N ILE A 50 -7.37 -7.27 2.53
CA ILE A 50 -6.96 -8.54 3.11
C ILE A 50 -8.22 -9.19 3.72
N ASN A 51 -8.60 -10.36 3.22
CA ASN A 51 -9.85 -11.05 3.55
C ASN A 51 -11.06 -10.10 3.45
N GLY A 52 -11.18 -9.37 2.33
CA GLY A 52 -12.27 -8.44 2.06
C GLY A 52 -12.27 -7.13 2.85
N SER A 53 -11.28 -6.88 3.72
CA SER A 53 -11.23 -5.67 4.55
C SER A 53 -9.87 -4.99 4.53
N TYR A 54 -9.85 -3.69 4.82
CA TYR A 54 -8.63 -3.00 5.22
C TYR A 54 -8.94 -2.01 6.34
N LYS A 55 -8.04 -1.91 7.32
CA LYS A 55 -8.09 -0.87 8.36
C LYS A 55 -6.80 -0.05 8.27
N PRO A 56 -6.84 1.27 7.95
CA PRO A 56 -5.62 2.08 7.84
C PRO A 56 -4.68 2.00 9.07
N SER A 57 -5.25 1.78 10.27
CA SER A 57 -4.50 1.56 11.51
C SER A 57 -3.57 0.33 11.47
N TRP A 58 -3.87 -0.70 10.66
CA TRP A 58 -2.99 -1.85 10.48
C TRP A 58 -1.61 -1.45 9.96
N GLY A 59 -1.52 -0.36 9.19
CA GLY A 59 -0.27 0.16 8.65
C GLY A 59 0.63 0.87 9.66
N MET A 60 0.12 1.21 10.84
CA MET A 60 0.86 1.86 11.92
C MET A 60 1.61 0.83 12.76
N ILE A 61 2.66 0.23 12.18
CA ILE A 61 3.38 -0.92 12.78
C ILE A 61 3.88 -0.68 14.21
N ASP A 62 4.22 0.57 14.54
CA ASP A 62 4.72 0.97 15.87
C ASP A 62 3.62 1.00 16.96
N ARG A 63 2.36 0.72 16.59
CA ARG A 63 1.21 0.67 17.52
C ARG A 63 0.68 -0.75 17.60
N GLU A 64 0.26 -1.15 18.79
CA GLU A 64 -0.56 -2.35 18.96
C GLU A 64 -1.96 -2.09 18.38
N VAL A 65 -2.36 -2.95 17.44
CA VAL A 65 -3.66 -2.86 16.78
C VAL A 65 -4.22 -4.27 16.68
N GLN A 66 -5.46 -4.43 17.16
CA GLN A 66 -6.15 -5.71 17.13
C GLN A 66 -6.42 -6.16 15.68
N ASP A 67 -6.38 -7.47 15.46
CA ASP A 67 -6.68 -8.14 14.18
C ASP A 67 -5.80 -7.70 13.01
N ARG A 68 -4.60 -7.15 13.27
CA ARG A 68 -3.65 -6.81 12.21
C ARG A 68 -3.19 -8.08 11.49
N PRO A 69 -3.37 -8.20 10.16
CA PRO A 69 -2.82 -9.32 9.40
C PRO A 69 -1.29 -9.33 9.49
N SER A 70 -0.70 -10.51 9.66
CA SER A 70 0.77 -10.66 9.76
C SER A 70 1.53 -10.32 8.47
N ILE A 71 0.82 -10.21 7.35
CA ILE A 71 1.38 -9.95 6.01
C ILE A 71 1.41 -8.47 5.62
N ILE A 72 0.99 -7.54 6.48
CA ILE A 72 0.86 -6.11 6.15
C ILE A 72 2.13 -5.53 5.54
N THR A 73 3.29 -5.84 6.11
CA THR A 73 4.59 -5.33 5.63
C THR A 73 4.97 -5.87 4.24
N ASP A 74 4.39 -6.99 3.83
CA ASP A 74 4.64 -7.63 2.54
C ASP A 74 3.74 -7.04 1.44
N VAL A 75 2.45 -6.84 1.76
CA VAL A 75 1.42 -6.54 0.75
C VAL A 75 1.03 -5.07 0.67
N TRP A 76 1.23 -4.28 1.73
CA TRP A 76 1.01 -2.85 1.70
C TRP A 76 2.32 -2.13 1.40
N LYS A 77 2.24 -0.94 0.78
CA LYS A 77 3.46 -0.21 0.41
C LYS A 77 3.96 0.61 1.59
N HIS A 78 5.27 0.59 1.80
CA HIS A 78 5.91 1.44 2.80
C HIS A 78 5.84 2.92 2.38
N ARG A 79 5.58 3.78 3.36
CA ARG A 79 5.51 5.23 3.23
C ARG A 79 6.27 5.87 4.36
N SER A 80 6.85 7.03 4.07
CA SER A 80 7.37 7.88 5.11
C SER A 80 7.23 9.35 4.76
N MET A 81 7.01 10.17 5.78
CA MET A 81 7.03 11.63 5.68
C MET A 81 7.89 12.21 6.79
N ALA A 82 8.46 13.39 6.55
CA ALA A 82 9.13 14.14 7.60
C ALA A 82 8.09 14.57 8.66
N ARG A 83 8.47 14.54 9.94
CA ARG A 83 7.59 14.99 11.04
C ARG A 83 7.31 16.49 10.94
N TYR A 84 8.33 17.24 10.52
CA TYR A 84 8.27 18.69 10.34
C TYR A 84 8.54 19.06 8.89
N LYS A 85 7.89 20.12 8.41
CA LYS A 85 8.17 20.66 7.06
C LYS A 85 9.55 21.30 7.09
N VAL A 86 10.24 21.28 5.95
CA VAL A 86 11.57 21.90 5.80
C VAL A 86 11.58 23.37 6.23
N LYS A 87 10.49 24.11 5.97
CA LYS A 87 10.35 25.50 6.40
C LYS A 87 10.35 25.65 7.92
N ASP A 88 9.69 24.75 8.64
CA ASP A 88 9.54 24.82 10.09
C ASP A 88 10.88 24.46 10.75
N ILE A 89 11.56 23.43 10.24
CA ILE A 89 12.92 23.08 10.64
C ILE A 89 13.86 24.28 10.50
N LYS A 90 13.86 24.96 9.35
CA LYS A 90 14.68 26.17 9.14
C LYS A 90 14.34 27.29 10.12
N THR A 91 13.06 27.48 10.44
CA THR A 91 12.64 28.47 11.43
C THR A 91 13.19 28.15 12.82
N PHE A 92 13.05 26.91 13.28
CA PHE A 92 13.58 26.49 14.58
C PHE A 92 15.11 26.61 14.64
N GLU A 93 15.80 26.19 13.58
CA GLU A 93 17.26 26.31 13.49
C GLU A 93 17.72 27.78 13.42
N LYS A 94 16.93 28.69 12.86
CA LYS A 94 17.22 30.14 12.85
C LYS A 94 17.05 30.76 14.24
N ILE A 95 16.00 30.40 14.97
CA ILE A 95 15.68 30.99 16.29
C ILE A 95 16.67 30.49 17.35
N TRP A 96 16.94 29.18 17.38
CA TRP A 96 17.71 28.56 18.46
C TRP A 96 19.15 28.16 18.07
N GLY A 97 19.46 28.15 16.77
CA GLY A 97 20.65 27.46 16.27
C GLY A 97 20.45 25.94 16.21
N LYS A 98 21.16 25.27 15.31
CA LYS A 98 20.99 23.83 15.02
C LYS A 98 21.10 22.93 16.26
N ARG A 99 22.08 23.21 17.12
CA ARG A 99 22.38 22.36 18.29
C ARG A 99 21.28 22.45 19.35
N LYS A 100 20.79 23.66 19.63
CA LYS A 100 19.72 23.86 20.61
C LYS A 100 18.38 23.41 20.04
N ALA A 101 18.09 23.65 18.76
CA ALA A 101 16.87 23.16 18.11
C ALA A 101 16.72 21.63 18.19
N LYS A 102 17.81 20.88 17.99
CA LYS A 102 17.82 19.41 18.19
C LYS A 102 17.69 18.97 19.64
N LYS A 103 18.10 19.81 20.61
CA LYS A 103 17.95 19.51 22.04
C LYS A 103 16.51 19.71 22.49
N GLU A 104 15.89 20.81 22.08
CA GLU A 104 14.51 21.15 22.44
C GLU A 104 13.48 20.31 21.67
N ILE A 105 13.80 19.93 20.42
CA ILE A 105 12.96 19.06 19.58
C ILE A 105 13.83 17.88 19.11
N PRO A 106 13.94 16.81 19.92
CA PRO A 106 14.79 15.65 19.61
C PRO A 106 14.50 15.00 18.25
N ASP A 107 13.24 15.02 17.82
CA ASP A 107 12.77 14.45 16.56
C ASP A 107 12.54 15.50 15.45
N LEU A 108 13.20 16.67 15.53
CA LEU A 108 13.09 17.76 14.55
C LEU A 108 13.32 17.30 13.10
N HIS A 109 14.27 16.39 12.91
CA HIS A 109 14.60 15.77 11.63
C HIS A 109 14.03 14.35 11.48
N GLY A 110 13.18 13.95 12.43
CA GLY A 110 12.55 12.66 12.46
C GLY A 110 11.61 12.44 11.28
N ARG A 111 11.27 11.18 11.06
CA ARG A 111 10.27 10.76 10.07
C ARG A 111 9.16 9.97 10.76
N HIS A 112 7.97 10.02 10.18
CA HIS A 112 6.90 9.05 10.42
C HIS A 112 6.92 8.05 9.29
N SER A 113 6.87 6.77 9.59
CA SER A 113 6.73 5.67 8.64
C SER A 113 5.46 4.89 8.90
N TRP A 114 4.81 4.43 7.84
CA TRP A 114 3.63 3.57 7.91
C TRP A 114 3.53 2.74 6.63
N PHE A 115 2.68 1.73 6.65
CA PHE A 115 2.29 0.98 5.47
C PHE A 115 0.91 1.44 5.01
N GLU A 116 0.69 1.64 3.71
CA GLU A 116 -0.65 2.01 3.20
C GLU A 116 -1.15 1.01 2.14
N PRO A 117 -2.45 0.69 2.15
CA PRO A 117 -3.04 -0.27 1.21
C PRO A 117 -3.21 0.31 -0.21
N ALA A 118 -3.12 1.64 -0.35
CA ALA A 118 -3.43 2.35 -1.58
C ALA A 118 -2.20 2.49 -2.47
N PHE A 119 -2.29 2.07 -3.73
CA PHE A 119 -1.27 2.16 -4.77
C PHE A 119 -1.73 3.12 -5.87
N PRO A 120 -0.97 4.19 -6.18
CA PRO A 120 -1.39 5.16 -7.17
C PRO A 120 -1.26 4.67 -8.61
N LYS A 121 -0.52 3.57 -8.84
CA LYS A 121 -0.25 3.01 -10.17
C LYS A 121 -0.17 1.49 -10.09
N ALA A 122 -0.69 0.81 -11.11
CA ALA A 122 -0.61 -0.64 -11.29
C ALA A 122 0.84 -1.14 -11.28
N SER A 123 1.74 -0.43 -11.97
CA SER A 123 3.17 -0.79 -12.05
C SER A 123 3.88 -0.87 -10.70
N ILE A 124 3.49 -0.03 -9.73
CA ILE A 124 4.06 -0.05 -8.38
C ILE A 124 3.58 -1.29 -7.62
N LEU A 125 2.28 -1.60 -7.71
CA LEU A 125 1.68 -2.78 -7.10
C LEU A 125 2.30 -4.05 -7.69
N CYS A 126 2.30 -4.19 -9.02
CA CYS A 126 2.86 -5.34 -9.71
C CYS A 126 4.34 -5.56 -9.37
N ARG A 127 5.16 -4.50 -9.32
CA ARG A 127 6.56 -4.60 -8.93
C ARG A 127 6.76 -5.11 -7.50
N GLN A 128 5.89 -4.72 -6.57
CA GLN A 128 5.93 -5.20 -5.19
C GLN A 128 5.48 -6.67 -5.13
N PHE A 129 4.34 -6.99 -5.73
CA PHE A 129 3.73 -8.31 -5.68
C PHE A 129 4.55 -9.38 -6.42
N LYS A 130 5.24 -9.02 -7.51
CA LYS A 130 6.21 -9.88 -8.21
C LYS A 130 7.32 -10.44 -7.30
N LYS A 131 7.63 -9.77 -6.19
CA LYS A 131 8.68 -10.18 -5.24
C LYS A 131 8.16 -11.15 -4.17
N LEU A 132 6.84 -11.31 -4.05
CA LEU A 132 6.23 -12.17 -3.05
C LEU A 132 6.33 -13.64 -3.47
N LYS A 133 7.11 -14.42 -2.71
CA LYS A 133 7.22 -15.87 -2.89
C LYS A 133 5.94 -16.54 -2.38
N GLY A 134 5.27 -17.34 -3.22
CA GLY A 134 4.02 -18.01 -2.87
C GLY A 134 2.76 -17.16 -3.01
N LEU A 135 2.84 -16.09 -3.80
CA LEU A 135 1.65 -15.38 -4.28
C LEU A 135 1.05 -16.15 -5.46
N GLU A 136 -0.23 -16.47 -5.38
CA GLU A 136 -0.97 -17.20 -6.40
C GLU A 136 -2.15 -16.35 -6.88
N LEU A 137 -2.38 -16.31 -8.19
CA LEU A 137 -3.55 -15.63 -8.76
C LEU A 137 -4.77 -16.54 -8.60
N ILE A 138 -5.85 -16.00 -8.06
CA ILE A 138 -7.15 -16.68 -8.04
C ILE A 138 -7.83 -16.28 -9.36
N ASP A 139 -7.93 -17.21 -10.30
CA ASP A 139 -8.59 -16.96 -11.58
C ASP A 139 -10.04 -16.58 -11.33
N ASN A 140 -10.44 -15.38 -11.77
CA ASN A 140 -11.84 -14.92 -11.75
C ASN A 140 -12.60 -15.46 -12.99
N SER A 141 -12.46 -16.75 -13.29
CA SER A 141 -13.15 -17.41 -14.41
C SER A 141 -14.62 -17.79 -14.10
N GLU A 142 -15.20 -17.26 -13.03
CA GLU A 142 -16.62 -17.38 -12.69
C GLU A 142 -17.34 -16.02 -12.80
N PHE A 143 -17.18 -15.31 -13.92
CA PHE A 143 -18.24 -14.38 -14.33
C PHE A 143 -19.34 -15.20 -14.98
N ILE A 144 -20.43 -15.36 -14.24
CA ILE A 144 -21.69 -16.02 -14.59
C ILE A 144 -22.14 -15.60 -16.00
N GLU A 145 -22.12 -16.52 -16.95
CA GLU A 145 -23.09 -16.52 -18.04
C GLU A 145 -24.47 -16.71 -17.40
N GLY A 146 -25.31 -15.68 -17.39
CA GLY A 146 -26.71 -15.83 -16.99
C GLY A 146 -27.22 -14.77 -16.02
N GLY A 147 -27.71 -13.67 -16.58
CA GLY A 147 -28.65 -12.76 -15.94
C GLY A 147 -29.51 -12.14 -17.02
N ALA A 148 -30.73 -12.67 -17.16
CA ALA A 148 -31.74 -12.30 -18.16
C ALA A 148 -32.17 -10.83 -18.10
#